data_AF-T0PI05-F1
#
_entry.id   AF-T0PI05-F1
#
_cell.length_a   1.000
_cell.length_b   1.000
_cell.length_c   1.000
_cell.angle_alpha   90.00
_cell.angle_beta   90.00
_cell.angle_gamma   90.00
#
_symmetry.space_group_name_H-M   'P 1'
#
loop_
_entity.id
_entity.type
_entity.pdbx_description
1 polymer ?
#
loop_
_entity_poly.entity_id
_entity_poly.type
_entity_poly.pdbx_seq_one_letter_code
_entity_poly.pdbx_strand_id
1 'polypeptide(L)'
;MSHHVSSPKLLLGDDDDAAMVVYWMAALFDDGDEASAKAKRQEALTRRQAAIRRRNERRGLVTTSALSASPQPEGKRKSNRESAQRFRAKTKRAIDKYQRDLATLQEMYPFYVPTPYTPLPKPVCDALPGESKDDLQRRRNAVAAAHSRQKEAHYLEYLKNEVHLCSPSSLCP
;
A
#
# COMPACT_ATOMS: atom_id res chain seq x y z
N MET A 1 25.32 -28.37 -37.73
CA MET A 1 23.98 -27.93 -37.29
C MET A 1 24.16 -27.18 -35.98
N SER A 2 24.20 -25.85 -36.04
CA SER A 2 24.52 -25.00 -34.89
C SER A 2 23.25 -24.33 -34.40
N HIS A 3 22.77 -24.70 -33.22
CA HIS A 3 21.64 -24.05 -32.57
C HIS A 3 22.12 -22.72 -31.99
N HIS A 4 21.72 -21.62 -32.64
CA HIS A 4 21.91 -20.28 -32.12
C HIS A 4 20.90 -20.05 -31.00
N VAL A 5 21.36 -20.11 -29.75
CA VAL A 5 20.55 -19.78 -28.57
C VAL A 5 20.37 -18.27 -28.55
N SER A 6 19.18 -17.80 -28.96
CA SER A 6 18.81 -16.40 -28.82
C SER A 6 18.51 -16.12 -27.35
N SER A 7 19.48 -15.55 -26.64
CA SER A 7 19.29 -15.07 -25.27
C SER A 7 18.14 -14.07 -25.23
N PRO A 8 17.20 -14.17 -24.26
CA PRO A 8 16.21 -13.13 -24.05
C PRO A 8 16.97 -11.85 -23.65
N LYS A 9 16.90 -10.83 -24.51
CA LYS A 9 17.23 -9.46 -24.13
C LYS A 9 16.35 -9.11 -22.93
N LEU A 10 16.92 -9.19 -21.73
CA LEU A 10 16.48 -8.43 -20.59
C LEU A 10 16.52 -6.98 -21.06
N LEU A 11 15.36 -6.46 -21.45
CA LEU A 11 15.15 -5.03 -21.64
C LEU A 11 15.32 -4.44 -20.24
N LEU A 12 16.58 -4.18 -19.89
CA LEU A 12 16.96 -3.32 -18.78
C LEU A 12 16.09 -2.08 -18.92
N GLY A 13 15.26 -1.84 -17.91
CA GLY A 13 14.43 -0.65 -17.86
C GLY A 13 15.34 0.55 -17.93
N ASP A 14 15.25 1.27 -19.05
CA ASP A 14 15.98 2.49 -19.34
C ASP A 14 15.97 3.40 -18.11
N ASP A 15 17.16 3.81 -17.69
CA ASP A 15 17.69 4.71 -16.65
C ASP A 15 16.77 5.72 -15.91
N ASP A 16 15.54 5.95 -16.36
CA ASP A 16 14.56 6.87 -15.80
C ASP A 16 13.92 6.36 -14.50
N ASP A 17 13.73 5.04 -14.34
CA ASP A 17 13.15 4.47 -13.12
C ASP A 17 14.15 4.52 -11.94
N ALA A 18 15.45 4.41 -12.22
CA ALA A 18 16.50 4.58 -11.21
C ALA A 18 16.61 6.05 -10.76
N ALA A 19 16.51 7.00 -11.70
CA ALA A 19 16.48 8.43 -11.38
C ALA A 19 15.29 8.81 -10.48
N MET A 20 14.13 8.16 -10.66
CA MET A 20 12.94 8.39 -9.83
C MET A 20 13.08 7.91 -8.39
N VAL A 21 13.80 6.80 -8.15
CA VAL A 21 14.06 6.28 -6.80
C VAL A 21 15.05 7.19 -6.06
N VAL A 22 16.11 7.63 -6.74
CA VAL A 22 17.08 8.58 -6.18
C VAL A 22 16.42 9.93 -5.86
N TYR A 23 15.52 10.40 -6.72
CA TYR A 23 14.77 11.64 -6.51
C TYR A 23 13.76 11.56 -5.35
N TRP A 24 13.08 10.41 -5.19
CA TRP A 24 12.19 10.18 -4.05
C TRP A 24 12.94 10.11 -2.72
N MET A 25 14.16 9.58 -2.71
CA MET A 25 15.01 9.59 -1.52
C MET A 25 15.53 11.00 -1.21
N ALA A 26 15.97 11.77 -2.21
CA ALA A 26 16.44 13.14 -1.98
C ALA A 26 15.33 14.08 -1.44
N ALA A 27 14.09 13.94 -1.93
CA ALA A 27 12.95 14.73 -1.46
C ALA A 27 12.46 14.39 -0.04
N LEU A 28 12.98 13.34 0.57
CA LEU A 28 12.69 12.94 1.96
C LEU A 28 13.69 13.56 2.96
N PHE A 29 14.81 14.12 2.48
CA PHE A 29 15.89 14.67 3.31
C PHE A 29 16.19 16.15 3.05
N ASP A 30 15.46 16.82 2.16
CA ASP A 30 15.65 18.24 1.83
C ASP A 30 14.61 19.07 2.60
N ASP A 31 15.05 19.80 3.63
CA ASP A 31 14.27 20.77 4.43
C ASP A 31 13.92 22.05 3.61
N GLY A 32 13.60 21.87 2.33
CA GLY A 32 13.33 22.93 1.37
C GLY A 32 11.85 23.14 1.11
N ASP A 33 11.42 24.40 1.19
CA ASP A 33 10.10 24.97 0.91
C ASP A 33 9.14 24.04 0.11
N GLU A 34 8.06 23.62 0.80
CA GLU A 34 7.07 22.63 0.34
C GLU A 34 6.44 23.00 -1.01
N ALA A 35 6.39 24.29 -1.34
CA ALA A 35 5.92 24.79 -2.63
C ALA A 35 6.83 24.38 -3.79
N SER A 36 8.15 24.42 -3.59
CA SER A 36 9.16 24.02 -4.57
C SER A 36 9.12 22.50 -4.81
N ALA A 37 8.96 21.71 -3.75
CA ALA A 37 8.81 20.26 -3.84
C ALA A 37 7.53 19.85 -4.61
N LYS A 38 6.40 20.55 -4.37
CA LYS A 38 5.15 20.34 -5.11
C LYS A 38 5.29 20.67 -6.60
N ALA A 39 5.94 21.78 -6.93
CA ALA A 39 6.17 22.19 -8.32
C ALA A 39 7.02 21.15 -9.09
N LYS A 40 8.12 20.68 -8.49
CA LYS A 40 8.99 19.67 -9.11
C LYS A 40 8.30 18.31 -9.26
N ARG A 41 7.46 17.90 -8.30
CA ARG A 41 6.62 16.68 -8.41
C ARG A 41 5.62 16.79 -9.56
N GLN A 42 4.98 17.96 -9.71
CA GLN A 42 4.04 18.20 -10.79
C GLN A 42 4.74 18.15 -12.15
N GLU A 43 5.95 18.71 -12.27
CA GLU A 43 6.75 18.66 -13.47
C GLU A 43 7.22 17.23 -13.82
N ALA A 44 7.61 16.44 -12.83
CA ALA A 44 7.94 15.03 -13.05
C ALA A 44 6.72 14.23 -13.56
N LEU A 45 5.53 14.51 -13.02
CA LEU A 45 4.28 13.90 -13.47
C LEU A 45 3.93 14.28 -14.91
N THR A 46 4.07 15.55 -15.31
CA THR A 46 3.77 15.99 -16.68
C THR A 46 4.74 15.36 -17.69
N ARG A 47 6.05 15.31 -17.37
CA ARG A 47 7.04 14.63 -18.20
C ARG A 47 6.73 13.15 -18.38
N ARG A 48 6.34 12.47 -17.29
CA ARG A 48 5.90 11.07 -17.32
C ARG A 48 4.67 10.87 -18.20
N GLN A 49 3.66 11.73 -18.08
CA GLN A 49 2.46 11.67 -18.92
C GLN A 49 2.79 11.85 -20.41
N ALA A 50 3.68 12.78 -20.75
CA ALA A 50 4.13 12.99 -22.12
C ALA A 50 4.94 11.80 -22.67
N ALA A 51 5.78 11.16 -21.85
CA ALA A 51 6.50 9.95 -22.22
C ALA A 51 5.57 8.76 -22.45
N ILE A 52 4.56 8.58 -21.59
CA ILE A 52 3.52 7.56 -21.73
C ILE A 52 2.72 7.81 -23.01
N ARG A 53 2.35 9.06 -23.30
CA ARG A 53 1.62 9.43 -24.53
C ARG A 53 2.42 9.04 -25.77
N ARG A 54 3.69 9.46 -25.86
CA ARG A 54 4.61 9.11 -26.96
C ARG A 54 4.81 7.59 -27.10
N ARG A 55 4.85 6.86 -25.99
CA ARG A 55 4.92 5.39 -26.00
C ARG A 55 3.63 4.76 -26.52
N ASN A 56 2.48 5.27 -26.11
CA ASN A 56 1.17 4.77 -26.53
C ASN A 56 0.91 5.07 -28.01
N GLU A 57 1.30 6.24 -28.49
CA GLU A 57 1.28 6.62 -29.92
C GLU A 57 2.13 5.67 -30.76
N ARG A 58 3.40 5.42 -30.37
CA ARG A 58 4.26 4.43 -31.04
C ARG A 58 3.70 3.02 -31.07
N ARG A 59 2.84 2.67 -30.10
CA ARG A 59 2.21 1.35 -29.98
C ARG A 59 0.80 1.30 -30.58
N GLY A 60 0.31 2.39 -31.19
CA GLY A 60 -1.04 2.46 -31.74
C GLY A 60 -2.15 2.36 -30.68
N LEU A 61 -1.84 2.64 -29.41
CA LEU A 61 -2.76 2.56 -28.27
C LEU A 61 -3.51 3.88 -28.03
N VAL A 62 -3.54 4.78 -29.01
CA VAL A 62 -4.26 6.05 -28.92
C VAL A 62 -5.76 5.72 -28.93
N THR A 63 -6.38 5.82 -27.76
CA THR A 63 -7.83 5.65 -27.63
C THR A 63 -8.49 6.93 -28.11
N THR A 64 -9.11 6.88 -29.29
CA THR A 64 -10.09 7.89 -29.68
C THR A 64 -11.23 7.84 -28.66
N SER A 65 -11.40 8.95 -27.94
CA SER A 65 -12.44 9.10 -26.94
C SER A 65 -13.80 9.13 -27.62
N ALA A 66 -14.52 8.01 -27.60
CA ALA A 66 -15.98 7.94 -27.51
C ALA A 66 -16.41 6.47 -27.38
N LEU A 67 -17.32 6.20 -26.44
CA LEU A 67 -18.21 5.04 -26.35
C LEU A 67 -17.74 3.80 -25.56
N SER A 68 -18.53 3.55 -24.51
CA SER A 68 -18.80 2.28 -23.82
C SER A 68 -17.76 1.74 -22.84
N ALA A 69 -18.27 1.24 -21.72
CA ALA A 69 -17.55 0.43 -20.75
C ALA A 69 -16.96 -0.82 -21.44
N SER A 70 -15.78 -0.67 -22.03
CA SER A 70 -15.03 -1.77 -22.61
C SER A 70 -14.58 -2.70 -21.48
N PRO A 71 -14.87 -4.02 -21.53
CA PRO A 71 -14.31 -4.97 -20.58
C PRO A 71 -12.79 -4.86 -20.67
N GLN A 72 -12.13 -4.63 -19.51
CA GLN A 72 -10.68 -4.57 -19.42
C GLN A 72 -10.07 -5.69 -20.29
N PRO A 73 -9.22 -5.38 -21.29
CA PRO A 73 -8.70 -6.39 -22.20
C PRO A 73 -8.09 -7.52 -21.38
N GLU A 74 -8.40 -8.77 -21.71
CA GLU A 74 -8.05 -9.97 -20.91
C GLU A 74 -6.58 -10.01 -20.44
N GLY A 75 -5.66 -9.43 -21.21
CA GLY A 75 -4.26 -9.26 -20.80
C GLY A 75 -4.04 -8.40 -19.54
N LYS A 76 -4.82 -7.33 -19.34
CA LYS A 76 -4.78 -6.50 -18.12
C LYS A 76 -5.35 -7.25 -16.91
N ARG A 77 -6.39 -8.06 -17.11
CA ARG A 77 -6.96 -8.91 -16.05
C ARG A 77 -5.96 -9.97 -15.59
N LYS A 78 -5.29 -10.64 -16.54
CA LYS A 78 -4.23 -11.62 -16.25
C LYS A 78 -3.05 -10.98 -15.50
N SER A 79 -2.55 -9.84 -15.97
CA SER A 79 -1.46 -9.12 -15.31
C SER A 79 -1.82 -8.67 -13.89
N ASN A 80 -3.04 -8.15 -13.67
CA ASN A 80 -3.52 -7.78 -12.34
C ASN A 80 -3.68 -9.01 -11.43
N ARG A 81 -4.17 -10.13 -11.97
CA ARG A 81 -4.25 -11.39 -11.22
C ARG A 81 -2.87 -11.88 -10.79
N GLU A 82 -1.90 -11.87 -11.69
CA GLU A 82 -0.52 -12.26 -11.41
C GLU A 82 0.15 -11.31 -10.41
N SER A 83 -0.03 -9.99 -10.55
CA SER A 83 0.52 -9.02 -9.62
C SER A 83 -0.11 -9.14 -8.23
N ALA A 84 -1.43 -9.33 -8.15
CA ALA A 84 -2.13 -9.59 -6.90
C ALA A 84 -1.67 -10.91 -6.24
N GLN A 85 -1.44 -11.96 -7.04
CA GLN A 85 -0.90 -13.22 -6.52
C GLN A 85 0.52 -13.04 -5.97
N ARG A 86 1.39 -12.32 -6.68
CA ARG A 86 2.75 -11.99 -6.22
C ARG A 86 2.72 -11.14 -4.94
N PHE A 87 1.82 -10.16 -4.86
CA PHE A 87 1.63 -9.35 -3.67
C PHE A 87 1.23 -10.22 -2.47
N ARG A 88 0.20 -11.06 -2.63
CA ARG A 88 -0.24 -12.01 -1.59
C ARG A 88 0.87 -12.95 -1.16
N ALA A 89 1.66 -13.48 -2.10
CA ALA A 89 2.79 -14.35 -1.79
C ALA A 89 3.89 -13.62 -1.01
N LYS A 90 4.20 -12.37 -1.38
CA LYS A 90 5.17 -11.53 -0.65
C LYS A 90 4.69 -11.22 0.76
N THR A 91 3.43 -10.82 0.92
CA THR A 91 2.81 -10.56 2.22
C THR A 91 2.82 -11.81 3.10
N LYS A 92 2.48 -12.97 2.53
CA LYS A 92 2.53 -14.25 3.25
C LYS A 92 3.94 -14.54 3.76
N ARG A 93 4.97 -14.41 2.92
CA ARG A 93 6.36 -14.62 3.34
C ARG A 93 6.79 -13.67 4.47
N ALA A 94 6.33 -12.42 4.44
CA ALA A 94 6.60 -11.46 5.51
C ALA A 94 5.92 -11.89 6.83
N ILE A 95 4.64 -12.30 6.76
CA ILE A 95 3.91 -12.84 7.92
C ILE A 95 4.63 -14.08 8.47
N ASP A 96 4.99 -15.03 7.61
CA ASP A 96 5.69 -16.26 8.01
C ASP A 96 7.06 -15.94 8.65
N LYS A 97 7.72 -14.86 8.21
CA LYS A 97 8.96 -14.36 8.84
C LYS A 97 8.67 -13.82 10.23
N TYR A 98 7.69 -12.93 10.38
CA TYR A 98 7.36 -12.35 11.69
C TYR A 98 6.89 -13.40 12.69
N GLN A 99 6.15 -14.42 12.25
CA GLN A 99 5.75 -15.54 13.11
C GLN A 99 6.95 -16.33 13.63
N ARG A 100 7.95 -16.59 12.79
CA ARG A 100 9.20 -17.24 13.22
C ARG A 100 9.98 -16.36 14.18
N ASP A 101 10.14 -15.08 13.87
CA ASP A 101 10.86 -14.14 14.73
C ASP A 101 10.16 -14.02 16.10
N LEU A 102 8.82 -13.98 16.14
CA LEU A 102 8.05 -13.99 17.39
C LEU A 102 8.27 -15.27 18.20
N ALA A 103 8.29 -16.45 17.57
CA ALA A 103 8.56 -17.70 18.27
C ALA A 103 9.94 -17.71 18.91
N THR A 104 10.97 -17.25 18.18
CA THR A 104 12.33 -17.11 18.74
C THR A 104 12.39 -16.10 19.87
N LEU A 105 11.68 -14.97 19.77
CA LEU A 105 11.62 -13.99 20.86
C LEU A 105 10.91 -14.54 22.10
N GLN A 106 9.85 -15.31 21.93
CA GLN A 106 9.14 -15.97 23.04
C GLN A 106 10.00 -17.02 23.75
N GLU A 107 10.87 -17.73 23.01
CA GLU A 107 11.84 -18.65 23.59
C GLU A 107 12.95 -17.92 24.37
N MET A 108 13.46 -16.81 23.84
CA MET A 108 14.49 -16.02 24.53
C MET A 108 13.96 -15.25 25.74
N TYR A 109 12.69 -14.84 25.70
CA TYR A 109 12.05 -14.02 26.74
C TYR A 109 10.72 -14.63 27.18
N PRO A 110 10.72 -15.80 27.85
CA PRO A 110 9.50 -16.53 28.20
C PRO A 110 8.62 -15.81 29.23
N PHE A 111 9.18 -14.85 29.96
CA PHE A 111 8.46 -13.97 30.89
C PHE A 111 7.73 -12.82 30.20
N TYR A 112 8.00 -12.59 28.91
CA TYR A 112 7.34 -11.56 28.11
C TYR A 112 6.09 -12.15 27.46
N VAL A 113 4.96 -12.12 28.17
CA VAL A 113 3.66 -12.57 27.66
C VAL A 113 2.79 -11.35 27.37
N PRO A 114 2.56 -10.99 26.09
CA PRO A 114 1.70 -9.87 25.75
C PRO A 114 0.26 -10.11 26.21
N THR A 115 -0.38 -9.08 26.73
CA THR A 115 -1.81 -9.15 27.07
C THR A 115 -2.62 -9.27 25.77
N PRO A 116 -3.63 -10.16 25.64
CA PRO A 116 -4.40 -10.25 24.40
C PRO A 116 -5.14 -8.95 24.08
N TYR A 117 -4.97 -8.43 22.85
CA TYR A 117 -5.68 -7.24 22.39
C TYR A 117 -7.17 -7.52 22.17
N THR A 118 -8.03 -6.72 22.80
CA THR A 118 -9.48 -6.78 22.59
C THR A 118 -9.91 -5.68 21.59
N PRO A 119 -10.42 -6.04 20.40
CA PRO A 119 -10.83 -5.06 19.40
C PRO A 119 -12.14 -4.36 19.77
N LEU A 120 -12.27 -3.08 19.39
CA LEU A 120 -13.52 -2.33 19.56
C LEU A 120 -14.68 -2.96 18.76
N PRO A 121 -15.89 -2.99 19.33
CA PRO A 121 -17.07 -3.45 18.63
C PRO A 121 -17.34 -2.58 17.40
N LYS A 122 -17.84 -3.21 16.33
CA LYS A 122 -18.17 -2.50 15.10
C LYS A 122 -19.50 -1.75 15.28
N PRO A 123 -19.57 -0.44 14.97
CA PRO A 123 -20.82 0.29 15.07
C PRO A 123 -21.80 -0.20 14.01
N VAL A 124 -23.06 -0.35 14.42
CA VAL A 124 -24.18 -0.66 13.54
C VAL A 124 -24.74 0.67 13.02
N CYS A 125 -25.02 0.72 11.72
CA CYS A 125 -25.54 1.92 11.04
C CYS A 125 -26.81 1.51 10.29
N ASP A 126 -27.93 1.46 11.00
CA ASP A 126 -29.23 1.05 10.45
C ASP A 126 -29.87 2.18 9.65
N ALA A 127 -30.68 1.82 8.66
CA ALA A 127 -31.41 2.75 7.82
C ALA A 127 -32.46 3.52 8.64
N LEU A 128 -32.49 4.84 8.45
CA LEU A 128 -33.52 5.67 9.09
C LEU A 128 -34.82 5.62 8.28
N PRO A 129 -35.99 5.81 8.91
CA PRO A 129 -37.27 5.82 8.19
C PRO A 129 -37.30 6.97 7.18
N GLY A 130 -37.55 6.63 5.90
CA GLY A 130 -37.56 7.58 4.79
C GLY A 130 -36.18 7.96 4.22
N GLU A 131 -35.09 7.36 4.69
CA GLU A 131 -33.74 7.64 4.20
C GLU A 131 -33.53 7.08 2.78
N SER A 132 -32.89 7.87 1.91
CA SER A 132 -32.51 7.41 0.59
C SER A 132 -31.32 6.43 0.68
N LYS A 133 -31.19 5.55 -0.33
CA LYS A 133 -30.05 4.60 -0.39
C LYS A 133 -28.70 5.31 -0.40
N ASP A 134 -28.61 6.46 -1.08
CA ASP A 134 -27.38 7.23 -1.20
C ASP A 134 -27.00 7.91 0.12
N ASP A 135 -27.97 8.41 0.86
CA ASP A 135 -27.73 9.04 2.16
C ASP A 135 -27.31 8.01 3.22
N LEU A 136 -27.96 6.84 3.23
CA LEU A 136 -27.53 5.70 4.04
C LEU A 136 -26.08 5.31 3.72
N GLN A 137 -25.71 5.25 2.45
CA GLN A 137 -24.35 4.89 2.04
C GLN A 137 -23.32 5.93 2.48
N ARG A 138 -23.64 7.23 2.36
CA ARG A 138 -22.79 8.33 2.84
C ARG A 138 -22.59 8.24 4.36
N ARG A 139 -23.67 8.05 5.11
CA ARG A 139 -23.62 7.93 6.57
C ARG A 139 -22.84 6.68 7.00
N ARG A 140 -23.08 5.53 6.37
CA ARG A 140 -22.34 4.30 6.64
C ARG A 140 -20.83 4.47 6.41
N ASN A 141 -20.44 5.16 5.32
CA ASN A 141 -19.03 5.44 5.05
C ASN A 141 -18.42 6.39 6.08
N ALA A 142 -19.16 7.43 6.50
CA ALA A 142 -18.72 8.35 7.53
C ALA A 142 -18.52 7.64 8.88
N VAL A 143 -19.47 6.80 9.29
CA VAL A 143 -19.40 5.97 10.50
C VAL A 143 -18.23 4.99 10.43
N ALA A 144 -18.03 4.32 9.29
CA ALA A 144 -16.91 3.40 9.09
C ALA A 144 -15.55 4.11 9.16
N ALA A 145 -15.43 5.32 8.59
CA ALA A 145 -14.21 6.11 8.66
C ALA A 145 -13.90 6.58 10.08
N ALA A 146 -14.92 7.05 10.82
CA ALA A 146 -14.78 7.42 12.22
C ALA A 146 -14.34 6.23 13.08
N HIS A 147 -14.97 5.06 12.89
CA HIS A 147 -14.59 3.82 13.58
C HIS A 147 -13.16 3.37 13.27
N SER A 148 -12.71 3.51 12.02
CA SER A 148 -11.33 3.18 11.64
C SER A 148 -10.32 3.99 12.46
N ARG A 149 -10.53 5.31 12.56
CA ARG A 149 -9.67 6.20 13.35
C ARG A 149 -9.72 5.85 14.83
N GLN A 150 -10.90 5.55 15.36
CA GLN A 150 -11.06 5.16 16.75
C GLN A 150 -10.35 3.83 17.05
N LYS A 151 -10.45 2.86 16.15
CA LYS A 151 -9.77 1.56 16.26
C LYS A 151 -8.25 1.73 16.23
N GLU A 152 -7.72 2.59 15.36
CA GLU A 152 -6.30 2.91 15.30
C GLU A 152 -5.82 3.57 16.60
N ALA A 153 -6.55 4.58 17.10
CA ALA A 153 -6.23 5.24 18.36
C ALA A 153 -6.23 4.26 19.55
N HIS A 154 -7.27 3.42 19.66
CA HIS A 154 -7.38 2.40 20.71
C HIS A 154 -6.26 1.36 20.64
N TYR A 155 -5.90 0.91 19.43
CA TYR A 155 -4.79 -0.02 19.27
C TYR A 155 -3.45 0.61 19.65
N LEU A 156 -3.23 1.88 19.30
CA LEU A 156 -2.02 2.62 19.70
C LEU A 156 -1.94 2.79 21.22
N GLU A 157 -3.06 3.06 21.88
CA GLU A 157 -3.12 3.14 23.35
C GLU A 157 -2.78 1.80 24.00
N TYR A 158 -3.36 0.71 23.51
CA TYR A 158 -3.01 -0.64 23.94
C TYR A 158 -1.51 -0.93 23.78
N LEU A 159 -0.92 -0.63 22.61
CA LEU A 159 0.51 -0.84 22.38
C LEU A 159 1.39 0.02 23.31
N LYS A 160 1.00 1.26 23.59
CA LYS A 160 1.72 2.12 24.55
C LYS A 160 1.72 1.50 25.94
N ASN A 161 0.57 1.01 26.39
CA ASN A 161 0.44 0.37 27.70
C ASN A 161 1.30 -0.90 27.80
N GLU A 162 1.29 -1.74 26.76
CA GLU A 162 2.15 -2.93 26.70
C GLU A 162 3.64 -2.56 26.76
N VAL A 163 4.09 -1.54 26.01
CA VAL A 163 5.50 -1.10 26.06
C VAL A 163 5.89 -0.58 27.44
N HIS A 164 5.02 0.15 28.12
CA HIS A 164 5.29 0.65 29.47
C HIS A 164 5.38 -0.46 30.51
N LEU A 165 4.49 -1.46 30.45
CA LEU A 165 4.52 -2.63 31.33
C LEU A 165 5.81 -3.44 31.14
N CYS A 166 6.35 -3.43 29.93
CA CYS A 166 7.49 -4.19 29.51
C CYS A 166 8.84 -3.43 29.56
N SER A 167 8.84 -2.19 30.06
CA SER A 167 10.07 -1.42 30.24
C SER A 167 10.91 -2.01 31.39
N PRO A 168 12.23 -2.23 31.22
CA PRO A 168 13.07 -2.85 32.25
C PRO A 168 13.13 -2.08 33.59
N SER A 169 12.66 -0.84 33.62
CA SER A 169 12.56 -0.01 34.83
C SER A 169 11.42 -0.42 35.77
N SER A 170 10.43 -1.20 35.32
CA SER A 170 9.35 -1.74 36.18
C SER A 170 9.70 -3.08 36.84
N LEU A 171 10.88 -3.65 36.52
CA LEU A 171 11.37 -4.93 37.02
C LEU A 171 12.37 -4.83 38.19
N CYS A 172 12.62 -3.62 38.71
CA CYS A 172 13.37 -3.43 39.95
C CYS A 172 12.40 -3.15 41.11
N PRO A 173 12.37 -3.99 42.16
CA PRO A 173 11.57 -3.77 43.37
C PRO A 173 12.02 -2.56 44.19
#